data_AF-A0A1E1W423-F1
#
_entry.id   AF-A0A1E1W423-F1
#
_cell.length_a   1.000
_cell.length_b   1.000
_cell.length_c   1.000
_cell.angle_alpha   90.00
_cell.angle_beta   90.00
_cell.angle_gamma   90.00
#
_symmetry.space_group_name_H-M   'P 1'
#
loop_
_entity.id
_entity.type
_entity.pdbx_description
1 polymer ?
#
loop_
_entity_poly.entity_id
_entity_poly.type
_entity_poly.pdbx_seq_one_letter_code
_entity_poly.pdbx_strand_id
1 'polypeptide(L)'
;GGGGGAGSGADEGARSAEEKRKHIKSLIDKIPTHKEQLFQFKLDTAQIDSVLMEKKIRPWINKKIIEYIGEPEPTLVDFICSKVLAGSAPQTILDDVQMVLDEEAEVFVVKMWRLLIYELEAKRAGLAK
;
A
#
# COMPACT_ATOMS: atom_id res chain seq x y z
N GLY A 1 40.00 -3.43 -40.89
CA GLY A 1 39.42 -2.40 -40.01
C GLY A 1 37.92 -2.61 -39.95
N GLY A 2 37.31 -2.31 -38.80
CA GLY A 2 35.86 -2.26 -38.64
C GLY A 2 35.30 -3.30 -37.66
N GLY A 3 35.46 -3.06 -36.36
CA GLY A 3 34.62 -3.65 -35.33
C GLY A 3 33.44 -2.72 -35.06
N GLY A 4 32.21 -3.19 -35.32
CA GLY A 4 30.97 -2.51 -34.96
C GLY A 4 30.35 -3.24 -33.77
N GLY A 5 30.51 -2.68 -32.57
CA GLY A 5 29.94 -3.21 -31.33
C GLY A 5 28.43 -2.96 -31.28
N ALA A 6 27.65 -4.03 -31.23
CA ALA A 6 26.25 -4.02 -30.82
C ALA A 6 26.21 -4.27 -29.30
N GLY A 7 25.91 -3.25 -28.51
CA GLY A 7 25.88 -3.39 -27.05
C GLY A 7 25.41 -2.13 -26.34
N SER A 8 24.15 -1.70 -26.55
CA SER A 8 23.60 -0.53 -25.86
C SER A 8 22.22 -0.75 -25.22
N GLY A 9 21.50 -1.83 -25.53
CA GLY A 9 20.15 -2.05 -24.97
C GLY A 9 20.12 -2.63 -23.54
N ALA A 10 21.18 -3.32 -23.10
CA ALA A 10 21.20 -3.98 -21.79
C ALA A 10 21.58 -3.01 -20.64
N ASP A 11 22.40 -2.00 -20.92
CA ASP A 11 22.91 -1.04 -19.92
C ASP A 11 21.83 -0.02 -19.50
N GLU A 12 20.99 0.44 -20.44
CA GLU A 12 19.88 1.36 -20.15
C GLU A 12 18.76 0.69 -19.33
N GLY A 13 18.43 -0.57 -19.64
CA GLY A 13 17.44 -1.34 -18.88
C GLY A 13 17.90 -1.62 -17.44
N ALA A 14 19.19 -1.91 -17.24
CA ALA A 14 19.78 -2.16 -15.93
C ALA A 14 19.82 -0.89 -15.06
N ARG A 15 20.22 0.27 -15.62
CA ARG A 15 20.18 1.57 -14.92
C ARG A 15 18.76 1.96 -14.54
N SER A 16 17.79 1.79 -15.45
CA SER A 16 16.38 2.07 -15.17
C SER A 16 15.83 1.20 -14.03
N ALA A 17 16.22 -0.07 -13.97
CA ALA A 17 15.81 -0.97 -12.89
C ALA A 17 16.46 -0.60 -11.55
N GLU A 18 17.73 -0.19 -11.53
CA GLU A 18 18.41 0.25 -10.30
C GLU A 18 17.81 1.53 -9.74
N GLU A 19 17.54 2.52 -10.59
CA GLU A 19 16.92 3.78 -10.17
C GLU A 19 15.49 3.56 -9.65
N LYS A 20 14.72 2.64 -10.24
CA LYS A 20 13.42 2.22 -9.70
C LYS A 20 13.55 1.57 -8.32
N ARG A 21 14.54 0.69 -8.12
CA ARG A 21 14.79 0.06 -6.81
C ARG A 21 15.17 1.09 -5.75
N LYS A 22 16.03 2.05 -6.07
CA LYS A 22 16.42 3.15 -5.16
C LYS A 22 15.21 3.99 -4.77
N HIS A 23 14.34 4.32 -5.74
CA HIS A 23 13.12 5.07 -5.45
C HIS A 23 12.17 4.28 -4.54
N ILE A 24 11.91 2.99 -4.83
CA ILE A 24 11.06 2.14 -3.98
C ILE A 24 11.61 2.10 -2.55
N LYS A 25 12.92 1.88 -2.38
CA LYS A 25 13.56 1.88 -1.06
C LYS A 25 13.39 3.23 -0.35
N SER A 26 13.62 4.33 -1.05
CA SER A 26 13.44 5.66 -0.48
C SER A 26 11.99 5.95 -0.08
N LEU A 27 11.01 5.43 -0.81
CA LEU A 27 9.60 5.54 -0.44
C LEU A 27 9.32 4.78 0.86
N ILE A 28 9.77 3.52 0.96
CA ILE A 28 9.59 2.70 2.16
C ILE A 28 10.25 3.35 3.38
N ASP A 29 11.49 3.86 3.22
CA ASP A 29 12.26 4.50 4.30
C ASP A 29 11.57 5.78 4.83
N LYS A 30 10.67 6.40 4.05
CA LYS A 30 9.90 7.59 4.45
C LYS A 30 8.60 7.27 5.19
N ILE A 31 8.13 6.03 5.12
CA ILE A 31 6.88 5.65 5.77
C ILE A 31 7.12 5.57 7.28
N PRO A 32 6.36 6.31 8.11
CA PRO A 32 6.56 6.28 9.55
C PRO A 32 6.43 4.87 10.12
N THR A 33 7.36 4.51 11.00
CA THR A 33 7.37 3.21 11.68
C THR A 33 6.55 3.26 12.97
N HIS A 34 6.52 4.41 13.65
CA HIS A 34 5.74 4.62 14.87
C HIS A 34 4.27 4.88 14.54
N LYS A 35 3.35 4.26 15.31
CA LYS A 35 1.90 4.31 15.08
C LYS A 35 1.38 5.73 15.09
N GLU A 36 1.80 6.55 16.05
CA GLU A 36 1.34 7.92 16.22
C GLU A 36 1.67 8.78 15.01
N GLN A 37 2.92 8.69 14.53
CA GLN A 37 3.37 9.39 13.33
C GLN A 37 2.69 8.87 12.07
N LEU A 38 2.48 7.55 11.99
CA LEU A 38 1.79 6.91 10.89
C LEU A 38 0.33 7.38 10.80
N PHE A 39 -0.37 7.46 11.93
CA PHE A 39 -1.78 7.86 11.99
C PHE A 39 -1.98 9.36 11.76
N GLN A 40 -0.95 10.18 12.00
CA GLN A 40 -0.93 11.60 11.64
C GLN A 40 -0.64 11.86 10.16
N PHE A 41 -0.19 10.84 9.42
CA PHE A 41 0.10 10.99 8.00
C PHE A 41 -1.20 11.25 7.22
N LYS A 42 -1.28 12.42 6.58
CA LYS A 42 -2.45 12.81 5.78
C LYS A 42 -2.40 12.15 4.42
N LEU A 43 -3.31 11.22 4.17
CA LEU A 43 -3.50 10.64 2.85
C LEU A 43 -4.22 11.63 1.93
N ASP A 44 -3.78 11.69 0.69
CA ASP A 44 -4.51 12.36 -0.38
C ASP A 44 -5.65 11.45 -0.84
N THR A 45 -6.80 11.57 -0.20
CA THR A 45 -7.97 10.70 -0.44
C THR A 45 -8.50 10.81 -1.86
N ALA A 46 -8.24 11.92 -2.56
CA ALA A 46 -8.59 12.09 -3.96
C ALA A 46 -7.81 11.16 -4.90
N GLN A 47 -6.67 10.62 -4.45
CA GLN A 47 -5.85 9.68 -5.20
C GLN A 47 -6.24 8.21 -4.96
N ILE A 48 -7.13 7.95 -3.97
CA ILE A 48 -7.68 6.63 -3.68
C ILE A 48 -8.84 6.35 -4.66
N ASP A 49 -8.49 5.91 -5.87
CA ASP A 49 -9.46 5.58 -6.91
C ASP A 49 -9.89 4.11 -6.89
N SER A 50 -10.92 3.79 -7.69
CA SER A 50 -11.41 2.42 -7.84
C SER A 50 -10.33 1.44 -8.30
N VAL A 51 -9.42 1.89 -9.18
CA VAL A 51 -8.33 1.05 -9.68
C VAL A 51 -7.38 0.65 -8.55
N LEU A 52 -6.97 1.59 -7.69
CA LEU A 52 -6.14 1.30 -6.52
C LEU A 52 -6.87 0.37 -5.56
N MET A 53 -8.14 0.65 -5.29
CA MET A 53 -8.95 -0.17 -4.38
C MET A 53 -9.10 -1.61 -4.88
N GLU A 54 -9.47 -1.81 -6.14
CA GLU A 54 -9.73 -3.13 -6.73
C GLU A 54 -8.44 -3.95 -6.92
N LYS A 55 -7.34 -3.32 -7.34
CA LYS A 55 -6.10 -4.03 -7.67
C LYS A 55 -5.18 -4.27 -6.48
N LYS A 56 -5.23 -3.41 -5.46
CA LYS A 56 -4.23 -3.40 -4.37
C LYS A 56 -4.87 -3.55 -3.00
N ILE A 57 -5.77 -2.64 -2.65
CA ILE A 57 -6.24 -2.50 -1.27
C ILE A 57 -7.22 -3.61 -0.90
N ARG A 58 -8.29 -3.83 -1.67
CA ARG A 58 -9.30 -4.86 -1.40
C ARG A 58 -8.73 -6.28 -1.41
N PRO A 59 -7.88 -6.69 -2.38
CA PRO A 59 -7.25 -8.02 -2.35
C PRO A 59 -6.36 -8.22 -1.11
N TRP A 60 -5.64 -7.19 -0.69
CA TRP A 60 -4.83 -7.25 0.52
C TRP A 60 -5.68 -7.37 1.79
N ILE A 61 -6.74 -6.56 1.92
CA ILE A 61 -7.68 -6.62 3.05
C ILE A 61 -8.31 -8.01 3.11
N ASN A 62 -8.86 -8.51 2.00
CA ASN A 62 -9.47 -9.84 1.94
C ASN A 62 -8.50 -10.94 2.39
N LYS A 63 -7.26 -10.91 1.89
CA LYS A 63 -6.24 -11.87 2.31
C LYS A 63 -5.97 -11.79 3.82
N LYS A 64 -5.88 -10.59 4.37
CA LYS A 64 -5.61 -10.40 5.81
C LYS A 64 -6.78 -10.83 6.67
N ILE A 65 -8.01 -10.52 6.27
CA ILE A 65 -9.20 -10.97 6.99
C ILE A 65 -9.26 -12.50 7.06
N ILE A 66 -8.99 -13.20 5.95
CA ILE A 66 -8.90 -14.68 5.96
C ILE A 66 -7.77 -15.16 6.86
N GLU A 67 -6.61 -14.50 6.87
CA GLU A 67 -5.48 -14.88 7.74
C GLU A 67 -5.80 -14.70 9.24
N TYR A 68 -6.60 -13.69 9.60
CA TYR A 68 -6.96 -13.41 11.01
C TYR A 68 -8.15 -14.22 11.50
N ILE A 69 -9.20 -14.38 10.68
CA ILE A 69 -10.45 -15.06 11.08
C ILE A 69 -10.39 -16.57 10.77
N GLY A 70 -9.63 -16.97 9.76
CA GLY A 70 -9.56 -18.36 9.26
C GLY A 70 -10.52 -18.67 8.11
N GLU A 71 -11.43 -17.75 7.79
CA GLU A 71 -12.39 -17.88 6.69
C GLU A 71 -12.69 -16.54 5.99
N PRO A 72 -13.28 -16.56 4.77
CA PRO A 72 -13.66 -15.33 4.08
C PRO A 72 -14.82 -14.61 4.77
N GLU A 73 -14.60 -13.35 5.14
CA GLU A 73 -15.65 -12.47 5.70
C GLU A 73 -15.87 -11.24 4.78
N PRO A 74 -16.65 -11.39 3.69
CA PRO A 74 -16.80 -10.34 2.68
C PRO A 74 -17.46 -9.06 3.22
N THR A 75 -18.35 -9.18 4.20
CA THR A 75 -19.03 -8.03 4.81
C THR A 75 -18.04 -7.11 5.51
N LEU A 76 -17.10 -7.68 6.27
CA LEU A 76 -16.04 -6.93 6.94
C LEU A 76 -15.08 -6.29 5.92
N VAL A 77 -14.71 -7.03 4.87
CA VAL A 77 -13.87 -6.51 3.79
C VAL A 77 -14.51 -5.28 3.14
N ASP A 78 -15.79 -5.37 2.78
CA ASP A 78 -16.51 -4.27 2.13
C ASP A 78 -16.70 -3.08 3.08
N PHE A 79 -16.98 -3.34 4.35
CA PHE A 79 -17.04 -2.31 5.39
C PHE A 79 -15.72 -1.54 5.52
N ILE A 80 -14.58 -2.22 5.64
CA ILE A 80 -13.26 -1.57 5.74
C ILE A 80 -12.95 -0.79 4.45
N CYS A 81 -13.23 -1.38 3.28
CA CYS A 81 -13.04 -0.69 2.00
C CYS A 81 -13.88 0.60 1.90
N SER A 82 -15.11 0.59 2.39
CA SER A 82 -15.98 1.78 2.41
C SER A 82 -15.41 2.90 3.29
N LYS A 83 -14.83 2.56 4.44
CA LYS A 83 -14.20 3.52 5.36
C LYS A 83 -12.95 4.15 4.76
N VAL A 84 -12.13 3.35 4.07
CA VAL A 84 -10.95 3.83 3.33
C VAL A 84 -11.36 4.80 2.22
N LEU A 85 -12.37 4.44 1.41
CA LEU A 85 -12.91 5.30 0.35
C LEU A 85 -13.52 6.60 0.88
N ALA A 86 -14.16 6.54 2.05
CA ALA A 86 -14.69 7.72 2.73
C ALA A 86 -13.59 8.62 3.34
N GLY A 87 -12.32 8.21 3.28
CA GLY A 87 -11.22 8.98 3.88
C GLY A 87 -11.27 9.00 5.41
N SER A 88 -11.82 7.94 6.03
CA SER A 88 -11.92 7.84 7.48
C SER A 88 -10.54 7.86 8.13
N ALA A 89 -10.44 8.47 9.31
CA ALA A 89 -9.20 8.48 10.08
C ALA A 89 -8.81 7.04 10.47
N PRO A 90 -7.49 6.72 10.52
CA PRO A 90 -7.03 5.37 10.82
C PRO A 90 -7.45 4.91 12.23
N GLN A 91 -7.53 5.81 13.19
CA GLN A 91 -8.04 5.50 14.53
C GLN A 91 -9.51 5.06 14.50
N THR A 92 -10.35 5.75 13.72
CA THR A 92 -11.76 5.35 13.56
C THR A 92 -11.89 3.95 12.96
N ILE A 93 -11.07 3.62 11.95
CA ILE A 93 -11.07 2.28 11.36
C ILE A 93 -10.57 1.25 12.37
N LEU A 94 -9.55 1.58 13.16
CA LEU A 94 -9.07 0.72 14.23
C LEU A 94 -10.17 0.42 15.25
N ASP A 95 -10.84 1.45 15.77
CA ASP A 95 -11.89 1.27 16.78
C ASP A 95 -13.05 0.40 16.26
N ASP A 96 -13.46 0.57 15.00
CA ASP A 96 -14.51 -0.24 14.38
C ASP A 96 -14.09 -1.71 14.17
N VAL A 97 -12.84 -1.94 13.75
CA VAL A 97 -12.31 -3.29 13.46
C VAL A 97 -11.91 -4.03 14.74
N GLN A 98 -11.55 -3.30 15.81
CA GLN A 98 -11.20 -3.83 17.13
C GLN A 98 -12.30 -4.72 17.71
N MET A 99 -13.57 -4.42 17.44
CA MET A 99 -14.70 -5.23 17.91
C MET A 99 -14.77 -6.63 17.31
N VAL A 100 -14.06 -6.88 16.20
CA VAL A 100 -14.10 -8.14 15.46
C VAL A 100 -12.75 -8.86 15.50
N LEU A 101 -11.65 -8.12 15.42
CA LEU A 101 -10.30 -8.67 15.36
C LEU A 101 -9.53 -8.54 16.68
N ASP A 102 -10.14 -8.04 17.75
CA ASP A 102 -9.51 -7.88 19.07
C ASP A 102 -8.05 -7.37 18.97
N GLU A 103 -7.10 -8.03 19.63
CA GLU A 103 -5.70 -7.59 19.75
C GLU A 103 -4.98 -7.45 18.39
N GLU A 104 -5.45 -8.17 17.37
CA GLU A 104 -4.90 -8.20 16.02
C GLU A 104 -5.26 -6.96 15.18
N ALA A 105 -6.31 -6.22 15.58
CA ALA A 105 -6.82 -5.08 14.83
C ALA A 105 -5.76 -3.96 14.66
N GLU A 106 -4.99 -3.67 15.71
CA GLU A 106 -3.95 -2.64 15.65
C GLU A 106 -2.90 -2.97 14.59
N VAL A 107 -2.40 -4.21 14.61
CA VAL A 107 -1.39 -4.68 13.66
C VAL A 107 -1.95 -4.65 12.24
N PHE A 108 -3.21 -5.03 12.06
CA PHE A 108 -3.90 -4.97 10.78
C PHE A 108 -3.97 -3.53 10.25
N VAL A 109 -4.48 -2.58 11.03
CA VAL A 109 -4.65 -1.18 10.59
C VAL A 109 -3.32 -0.48 10.36
N VAL A 110 -2.30 -0.73 11.20
CA VAL A 110 -0.94 -0.20 10.99
C VAL A 110 -0.38 -0.69 9.65
N LYS A 111 -0.50 -1.99 9.34
CA LYS A 111 -0.03 -2.54 8.06
C LYS A 111 -0.83 -1.99 6.87
N MET A 112 -2.14 -1.85 7.02
CA MET A 112 -3.02 -1.29 6.00
C MET A 112 -2.66 0.16 5.70
N TRP A 113 -2.42 0.98 6.73
CA TRP A 113 -2.07 2.39 6.54
C TRP A 113 -0.71 2.56 5.86
N ARG A 114 0.28 1.73 6.23
CA ARG A 114 1.57 1.70 5.52
C ARG A 114 1.42 1.32 4.05
N LEU A 115 0.56 0.34 3.74
CA LEU A 115 0.26 -0.03 2.36
C LEU A 115 -0.37 1.14 1.59
N LEU A 116 -1.34 1.85 2.18
CA LEU A 116 -1.99 3.00 1.55
C LEU A 116 -0.97 4.10 1.23
N ILE A 117 -0.11 4.48 2.18
CA ILE A 117 0.93 5.48 1.96
C ILE A 117 1.86 5.02 0.83
N TYR A 118 2.33 3.78 0.89
CA TYR A 118 3.20 3.22 -0.14
C TYR A 118 2.58 3.29 -1.54
N GLU A 119 1.35 2.81 -1.71
CA GLU A 119 0.71 2.75 -3.02
C GLU A 119 0.42 4.15 -3.56
N LEU A 120 0.03 5.11 -2.70
CA LEU A 120 -0.20 6.50 -3.10
C LEU A 120 1.10 7.18 -3.54
N GLU A 121 2.19 7.00 -2.80
CA GLU A 121 3.48 7.58 -3.16
C GLU A 121 4.10 6.88 -4.38
N ALA A 122 3.93 5.57 -4.51
CA ALA A 122 4.35 4.82 -5.70
C ALA A 122 3.58 5.27 -6.95
N LYS A 123 2.28 5.55 -6.81
CA LYS A 123 1.45 6.12 -7.87
C LYS A 123 1.94 7.52 -8.26
N ARG A 124 2.20 8.39 -7.28
CA ARG A 124 2.76 9.74 -7.48
C ARG A 124 4.12 9.71 -8.20
N ALA A 125 4.96 8.73 -7.87
CA ALA A 125 6.27 8.55 -8.48
C ALA A 125 6.26 7.85 -9.86
N GLY A 126 5.09 7.46 -10.37
CA GLY A 126 4.98 6.70 -11.62
C GLY A 126 5.57 5.28 -11.54
N LEU A 127 5.66 4.72 -10.33
CA LEU A 127 6.15 3.37 -10.07
C LEU A 127 5.02 2.34 -10.00
N ALA A 128 3.80 2.78 -9.75
CA ALA A 128 2.61 1.94 -9.80
C ALA A 128 2.32 1.52 -11.25
N LYS A 129 2.07 0.22 -11.47
CA LYS A 129 1.65 -0.37 -12.75
C LYS A 129 0.14 -0.56 -12.79
#